data_AF-A0A9E3EV55-F1
#
_entry.id   AF-A0A9E3EV55-F1
#
_cell.length_a   1.000
_cell.length_b   1.000
_cell.length_c   1.000
_cell.angle_alpha   90.00
_cell.angle_beta   90.00
_cell.angle_gamma   90.00
#
_symmetry.space_group_name_H-M   'P 1'
#
loop_
_entity.id
_entity.type
_entity.pdbx_description
1 polymer ?
#
loop_
_entity_poly.entity_id
_entity_poly.type
_entity_poly.pdbx_seq_one_letter_code
_entity_poly.pdbx_strand_id
1 'polypeptide(L)'
;MTTRGSTSTSGSVSAGAQHFSRLREFFHAAQARPAQLGCLGATLITVGGLGAGSTKHHDPLLDSLHLSWLRYGHGLVLSSVLLWAGVALMLIAWLRLGRRVLAGDASESTMVANTVFWLAPLMLSVPVFSRDTYSYLAQGAMLRDGLDPYAAAPVDNPNPLLDNVSPIW
;
A
#
# COMPACT_ATOMS: atom_id res chain seq x y z
N MET A 1 -54.21 19.76 -8.12
CA MET A 1 -52.95 20.54 -8.14
C MET A 1 -51.94 19.79 -7.28
N THR A 2 -50.75 19.57 -7.82
CA THR A 2 -49.74 18.53 -7.54
C THR A 2 -49.21 18.41 -6.09
N THR A 3 -49.12 17.16 -5.60
CA THR A 3 -48.31 16.72 -4.46
C THR A 3 -46.81 16.73 -4.82
N ARG A 4 -45.98 17.47 -4.08
CA ARG A 4 -44.50 17.37 -4.17
C ARG A 4 -43.98 16.53 -3.00
N GLY A 5 -43.49 15.33 -3.32
CA GLY A 5 -42.67 14.54 -2.41
C GLY A 5 -41.29 15.18 -2.27
N SER A 6 -40.87 15.42 -1.03
CA SER A 6 -39.52 15.85 -0.68
C SER A 6 -38.58 14.64 -0.70
N THR A 7 -37.67 14.60 -1.68
CA THR A 7 -36.59 13.62 -1.78
C THR A 7 -35.55 13.85 -0.67
N SER A 8 -35.27 12.80 0.09
CA SER A 8 -34.32 12.77 1.21
C SER A 8 -32.87 12.66 0.72
N THR A 9 -32.11 13.75 0.78
CA THR A 9 -30.69 13.82 0.40
C THR A 9 -29.71 13.63 1.57
N SER A 10 -30.18 13.26 2.77
CA SER A 10 -29.37 13.22 4.00
C SER A 10 -28.71 11.87 4.34
N GLY A 11 -28.97 10.79 3.59
CA GLY A 11 -28.60 9.43 4.00
C GLY A 11 -27.15 8.99 3.75
N SER A 12 -26.42 9.60 2.82
CA SER A 12 -25.07 9.13 2.43
C SER A 12 -23.96 9.64 3.35
N VAL A 13 -24.04 10.91 3.78
CA VAL A 13 -23.06 11.52 4.68
C VAL A 13 -23.10 10.86 6.08
N SER A 14 -24.29 10.46 6.55
CA SER A 14 -24.44 9.78 7.84
C SER A 14 -23.85 8.36 7.82
N ALA A 15 -23.98 7.63 6.71
CA ALA A 15 -23.50 6.25 6.61
C ALA A 15 -21.95 6.17 6.62
N GLY A 16 -21.27 7.12 5.98
CA GLY A 16 -19.81 7.21 5.97
C GLY A 16 -19.23 7.61 7.34
N ALA A 17 -19.81 8.63 7.98
CA ALA A 17 -19.41 9.04 9.32
C ALA A 17 -19.62 7.92 10.36
N GLN A 18 -20.71 7.15 10.24
CA GLN A 18 -20.97 5.98 11.09
C GLN A 18 -19.95 4.85 10.88
N HIS A 19 -19.56 4.55 9.64
CA HIS A 19 -18.51 3.57 9.37
C HIS A 19 -17.16 3.98 9.97
N PHE A 20 -16.79 5.26 9.84
CA PHE A 20 -15.55 5.77 10.41
C PHE A 20 -15.54 5.72 11.95
N SER A 21 -16.66 6.05 12.60
CA SER A 21 -16.80 5.91 14.06
C SER A 21 -16.59 4.47 14.50
N ARG A 22 -17.22 3.50 13.82
CA ARG A 22 -17.09 2.07 14.14
C ARG A 22 -15.66 1.55 13.97
N LEU A 23 -14.95 1.99 12.93
CA LEU A 23 -13.54 1.63 12.73
C LEU A 23 -12.63 2.22 13.82
N ARG A 24 -12.91 3.46 14.23
CA ARG A 24 -12.18 4.12 15.32
C ARG A 24 -12.43 3.46 16.66
N GLU A 25 -13.68 3.12 16.96
CA GLU A 25 -14.07 2.36 18.16
C GLU A 25 -13.41 0.97 18.17
N PHE A 26 -13.41 0.28 17.02
CA PHE A 26 -12.69 -0.98 16.86
C PHE A 26 -11.20 -0.81 17.15
N PHE A 27 -10.54 0.24 16.66
CA PHE A 27 -9.11 0.47 16.88
C PHE A 27 -8.73 0.59 18.36
N HIS A 28 -9.63 1.07 19.22
CA HIS A 28 -9.39 1.18 20.66
C HIS A 28 -9.80 -0.06 21.46
N ALA A 29 -10.48 -1.04 20.84
CA ALA A 29 -10.88 -2.27 21.51
C ALA A 29 -9.68 -3.19 21.81
N ALA A 30 -9.75 -3.97 22.89
CA ALA A 30 -8.71 -4.97 23.23
C ALA A 30 -8.52 -6.03 22.12
N GLN A 31 -9.53 -6.20 21.27
CA GLN A 31 -9.50 -7.08 20.10
C GLN A 31 -8.67 -6.49 18.94
N ALA A 32 -8.34 -5.20 18.94
CA ALA A 32 -7.62 -4.53 17.86
C ALA A 32 -6.12 -4.80 17.80
N ARG A 33 -5.54 -5.52 18.78
CA ARG A 33 -4.08 -5.70 18.85
C ARG A 33 -3.44 -6.20 17.54
N PRO A 34 -4.00 -7.17 16.80
CA PRO A 34 -3.47 -7.56 15.50
C PRO A 34 -3.59 -6.43 14.45
N ALA A 35 -4.69 -5.67 14.47
CA ALA A 35 -4.92 -4.55 13.57
C ALA A 35 -3.92 -3.42 13.82
N GLN A 36 -3.69 -3.06 15.09
CA GLN A 36 -2.72 -2.04 15.50
C GLN A 36 -1.28 -2.44 15.13
N LEU A 37 -0.88 -3.68 15.45
CA LEU A 37 0.46 -4.18 15.12
C LEU A 37 0.69 -4.21 13.62
N GLY A 38 -0.33 -4.62 12.84
CA GLY A 38 -0.20 -4.64 11.40
C GLY A 38 -0.26 -3.26 10.77
N CYS A 39 -1.07 -2.33 11.29
CA CYS A 39 -1.04 -0.93 10.88
C CYS A 39 0.33 -0.30 11.13
N LEU A 40 0.93 -0.55 12.30
CA LEU A 40 2.29 -0.12 12.61
C LEU A 40 3.30 -0.75 11.66
N GLY A 41 3.25 -2.08 11.47
CA GLY A 41 4.15 -2.78 10.57
C GLY A 41 4.06 -2.28 9.13
N ALA A 42 2.85 -2.08 8.63
CA ALA A 42 2.59 -1.53 7.31
C ALA A 42 3.06 -0.06 7.16
N THR A 43 2.92 0.75 8.21
CA THR A 43 3.45 2.12 8.24
C THR A 43 4.98 2.10 8.18
N LEU A 44 5.64 1.20 8.93
CA LEU A 44 7.09 1.04 8.87
C LEU A 44 7.56 0.56 7.49
N ILE A 45 6.82 -0.35 6.84
CA ILE A 45 7.10 -0.77 5.45
C ILE A 45 6.97 0.42 4.50
N THR A 46 5.90 1.22 4.64
CA THR A 46 5.64 2.38 3.78
C THR A 46 6.75 3.41 3.88
N VAL A 47 7.17 3.74 5.11
CA VAL A 47 8.25 4.70 5.37
C VAL A 47 9.61 4.13 4.97
N GLY A 48 9.92 2.88 5.35
CA GLY A 48 11.17 2.22 5.00
C GLY A 48 11.31 2.00 3.49
N GLY A 49 10.20 1.80 2.78
CA GLY A 49 10.14 1.66 1.33
C GLY A 49 10.64 2.90 0.58
N LEU A 50 10.52 4.11 1.14
CA LEU A 50 11.03 5.34 0.52
C LEU A 50 12.55 5.30 0.29
N GLY A 51 13.29 4.57 1.14
CA GLY A 51 14.74 4.40 1.00
C GLY A 51 15.15 3.04 0.46
N ALA A 52 14.63 1.97 1.06
CA ALA A 52 15.02 0.58 0.80
C ALA A 52 14.11 -0.15 -0.19
N GLY A 53 13.05 0.50 -0.71
CA GLY A 53 12.18 -0.05 -1.73
C GLY A 53 12.71 0.16 -3.15
N SER A 54 11.96 -0.36 -4.12
CA SER A 54 12.19 -0.20 -5.56
C SER A 54 11.75 1.18 -6.06
N THR A 55 12.32 2.24 -5.51
CA THR A 55 12.07 3.62 -5.96
C THR A 55 12.62 3.87 -7.37
N LYS A 56 12.10 4.91 -8.04
CA LYS A 56 12.59 5.27 -9.38
C LYS A 56 14.07 5.63 -9.32
N HIS A 57 14.84 5.32 -10.37
CA HIS A 57 16.25 5.73 -10.43
C HIS A 57 16.38 7.25 -10.28
N HIS A 58 15.61 7.99 -11.07
CA HIS A 58 15.38 9.43 -10.93
C HIS A 58 14.01 9.65 -10.28
N ASP A 59 14.01 9.89 -8.97
CA ASP A 59 12.78 10.14 -8.20
C ASP A 59 12.64 11.65 -7.89
N PRO A 60 11.84 12.39 -8.68
CA PRO A 60 11.66 13.83 -8.47
C PRO A 60 10.94 14.16 -7.16
N LEU A 61 10.17 13.22 -6.59
CA LEU A 61 9.44 13.46 -5.34
C LEU A 61 10.37 13.43 -4.13
N LEU A 62 11.21 12.40 -4.01
CA LEU A 62 12.17 12.34 -2.92
C LEU A 62 13.22 13.45 -3.01
N ASP A 63 13.59 13.83 -4.23
CA ASP A 63 14.56 14.90 -4.44
C ASP A 63 13.99 16.28 -4.09
N SER A 64 12.77 16.59 -4.54
CA SER A 64 12.09 17.84 -4.18
C SER A 64 11.75 17.97 -2.69
N LEU A 65 11.58 16.84 -1.99
CA LEU A 65 11.36 16.79 -0.55
C LEU A 65 12.68 16.74 0.26
N HIS A 66 13.85 16.79 -0.39
CA HIS A 66 15.17 16.64 0.23
C HIS A 66 15.33 15.34 1.05
N LEU A 67 14.63 14.27 0.66
CA LEU A 67 14.63 12.95 1.31
C LEU A 67 15.52 11.93 0.59
N SER A 68 16.24 12.33 -0.46
CA SER A 68 17.14 11.48 -1.24
C SER A 68 18.16 10.72 -0.38
N TRP A 69 18.59 11.31 0.75
CA TRP A 69 19.53 10.70 1.69
C TRP A 69 19.04 9.37 2.29
N LEU A 70 17.73 9.12 2.35
CA LEU A 70 17.15 7.86 2.83
C LEU A 70 17.56 6.65 1.98
N ARG A 71 18.00 6.87 0.74
CA ARG A 71 18.41 5.82 -0.20
C ARG A 71 19.89 5.47 -0.13
N TYR A 72 20.69 6.19 0.66
CA TYR A 72 22.15 6.05 0.66
C TYR A 72 22.73 5.94 2.08
N GLY A 73 23.91 5.33 2.21
CA GLY A 73 24.68 5.25 3.45
C GLY A 73 23.85 4.84 4.67
N HIS A 74 23.91 5.63 5.74
CA HIS A 74 23.14 5.40 6.97
C HIS A 74 21.63 5.51 6.77
N GLY A 75 21.17 6.36 5.84
CA GLY A 75 19.75 6.48 5.52
C GLY A 75 19.19 5.18 4.93
N LEU A 76 19.96 4.52 4.05
CA LEU A 76 19.59 3.22 3.49
C LEU A 76 19.51 2.14 4.57
N VAL A 77 20.47 2.13 5.50
CA VAL A 77 20.46 1.19 6.64
C VAL A 77 19.23 1.42 7.51
N LEU A 78 18.93 2.66 7.88
CA LEU A 78 17.74 3.01 8.65
C LEU A 78 16.45 2.57 7.93
N SER A 79 16.33 2.90 6.65
CA SER A 79 15.19 2.54 5.81
C SER A 79 15.02 1.02 5.72
N SER A 80 16.13 0.28 5.61
CA SER A 80 16.14 -1.19 5.57
C SER A 80 15.69 -1.79 6.91
N VAL A 81 16.16 -1.23 8.03
CA VAL A 81 15.74 -1.67 9.38
C VAL A 81 14.26 -1.42 9.58
N LEU A 82 13.75 -0.23 9.22
CA LEU A 82 12.32 0.08 9.30
C LEU A 82 11.50 -0.88 8.43
N LEU A 83 11.93 -1.11 7.20
CA LEU A 83 11.26 -2.01 6.27
C LEU A 83 11.16 -3.43 6.84
N TRP A 84 12.28 -4.03 7.25
CA TRP A 84 12.31 -5.41 7.75
C TRP A 84 11.65 -5.56 9.13
N ALA A 85 11.76 -4.56 10.01
CA ALA A 85 11.01 -4.53 11.25
C ALA A 85 9.49 -4.49 10.97
N GLY A 86 9.06 -3.71 9.98
CA GLY A 86 7.68 -3.65 9.53
C GLY A 86 7.17 -4.99 9.01
N VAL A 87 7.97 -5.69 8.19
CA VAL A 87 7.67 -7.06 7.73
C VAL A 87 7.53 -8.03 8.91
N ALA A 88 8.47 -8.00 9.86
CA ALA A 88 8.41 -8.85 11.04
C ALA A 88 7.15 -8.59 11.88
N LEU A 89 6.78 -7.32 12.10
CA LEU A 89 5.54 -6.95 12.78
C LEU A 89 4.31 -7.42 12.03
N MET A 90 4.31 -7.34 10.70
CA MET A 90 3.20 -7.82 9.89
C MET A 90 3.00 -9.33 10.00
N LEU A 91 4.10 -10.09 9.98
CA LEU A 91 4.05 -11.54 10.22
C LEU A 91 3.54 -11.87 11.62
N ILE A 92 3.99 -11.14 12.65
CA ILE A 92 3.50 -11.31 14.02
C ILE A 92 2.00 -11.01 14.11
N ALA A 93 1.55 -9.91 13.49
CA ALA A 93 0.13 -9.53 13.43
C ALA A 93 -0.71 -10.59 12.73
N TRP A 94 -0.24 -11.10 11.59
CA TRP A 94 -0.88 -12.17 10.83
C TRP A 94 -0.98 -13.47 11.63
N LEU A 95 0.10 -13.91 12.27
CA LEU A 95 0.09 -15.11 13.12
C LEU A 95 -0.82 -14.96 14.35
N ARG A 96 -0.93 -13.75 14.91
CA ARG A 96 -1.85 -13.46 16.03
C ARG A 96 -3.30 -13.46 15.56
N LEU A 97 -3.59 -12.91 14.39
CA LEU A 97 -4.93 -12.94 13.81
C LEU A 97 -5.33 -14.38 13.45
N GLY A 98 -4.45 -15.14 12.79
CA GLY A 98 -4.69 -16.54 12.44
C GLY A 98 -4.98 -17.42 13.64
N ARG A 99 -4.26 -17.23 14.77
CA ARG A 99 -4.58 -17.93 16.03
C ARG A 99 -5.98 -17.63 16.56
N ARG A 100 -6.47 -16.40 16.40
CA ARG A 100 -7.83 -16.03 16.82
C ARG A 100 -8.90 -16.61 15.90
N VAL A 101 -8.63 -16.63 14.59
CA VAL A 101 -9.50 -17.30 13.62
C VAL A 101 -9.64 -18.79 13.97
N LEU A 102 -8.53 -19.46 14.28
CA LEU A 102 -8.53 -20.88 14.70
C LEU A 102 -9.26 -21.12 16.03
N ALA A 103 -9.25 -20.15 16.94
CA ALA A 103 -9.96 -20.23 18.21
C ALA A 103 -11.47 -19.91 18.10
N GLY A 104 -11.96 -19.48 16.93
CA GLY A 104 -13.34 -19.01 16.76
C GLY A 104 -13.59 -17.58 17.26
N ASP A 105 -12.54 -16.86 17.66
CA ASP A 105 -12.59 -15.53 18.27
C ASP A 105 -12.41 -14.39 17.24
N ALA A 106 -12.74 -14.64 15.97
CA ALA A 106 -12.61 -13.66 14.89
C ALA A 106 -13.93 -13.53 14.11
N SER A 107 -14.57 -12.36 14.23
CA SER A 107 -15.74 -12.02 13.43
C SER A 107 -15.35 -11.55 12.02
N GLU A 108 -16.29 -11.62 11.08
CA GLU A 108 -16.13 -11.04 9.73
C GLU A 108 -15.79 -9.54 9.80
N SER A 109 -16.47 -8.79 10.66
CA SER A 109 -16.19 -7.36 10.89
C SER A 109 -14.76 -7.10 11.38
N THR A 110 -14.22 -7.98 12.21
CA THR A 110 -12.82 -7.91 12.69
C THR A 110 -11.86 -8.16 11.54
N MET A 111 -12.15 -9.13 10.67
CA MET A 111 -11.34 -9.43 9.48
C MET A 111 -11.28 -8.22 8.53
N VAL A 112 -12.44 -7.66 8.18
CA VAL A 112 -12.52 -6.48 7.30
C VAL A 112 -11.76 -5.30 7.90
N ALA A 113 -11.96 -5.02 9.20
CA ALA A 113 -11.25 -3.93 9.86
C ALA A 113 -9.72 -4.14 9.84
N ASN A 114 -9.22 -5.33 10.14
CA ASN A 114 -7.78 -5.64 10.06
C ASN A 114 -7.24 -5.40 8.64
N THR A 115 -7.95 -5.89 7.61
CA THR A 115 -7.57 -5.68 6.22
C THR A 115 -7.48 -4.20 5.86
N VAL A 116 -8.47 -3.39 6.25
CA VAL A 116 -8.45 -1.94 6.00
C VAL A 116 -7.26 -1.27 6.70
N PHE A 117 -7.01 -1.59 7.97
CA PHE A 117 -5.91 -1.01 8.74
C PHE A 117 -4.53 -1.40 8.20
N TRP A 118 -4.38 -2.59 7.62
CA TRP A 118 -3.13 -3.03 7.03
C TRP A 118 -2.92 -2.43 5.63
N LEU A 119 -3.99 -2.40 4.81
CA LEU A 119 -3.91 -1.90 3.44
C LEU A 119 -3.75 -0.38 3.37
N ALA A 120 -4.41 0.38 4.22
CA ALA A 120 -4.42 1.85 4.16
C ALA A 120 -3.01 2.47 4.05
N PRO A 121 -2.05 2.15 4.94
CA PRO A 121 -0.66 2.60 4.77
C PRO A 121 0.03 1.99 3.54
N LEU A 122 -0.12 0.68 3.28
CA LEU A 122 0.54 0.02 2.15
C LEU A 122 0.15 0.60 0.78
N MET A 123 -1.08 1.10 0.64
CA MET A 123 -1.53 1.77 -0.60
C MET A 123 -0.73 3.04 -0.91
N LEU A 124 -0.11 3.66 0.10
CA LEU A 124 0.75 4.83 -0.06
C LEU A 124 2.21 4.45 -0.31
N SER A 125 2.56 3.17 -0.21
CA SER A 125 3.94 2.70 -0.37
C SER A 125 4.35 2.66 -1.83
N VAL A 126 5.64 2.90 -2.07
CA VAL A 126 6.30 2.57 -3.33
C VAL A 126 6.42 1.05 -3.49
N PRO A 127 6.68 0.52 -4.71
CA PRO A 127 7.03 -0.88 -4.91
C PRO A 127 8.21 -1.25 -4.00
N VAL A 128 8.08 -2.32 -3.22
CA VAL A 128 9.03 -2.62 -2.14
C VAL A 128 10.05 -3.67 -2.59
N PHE A 129 9.60 -4.90 -2.84
CA PHE A 129 10.49 -6.04 -3.03
C PHE A 129 10.90 -6.32 -4.47
N SER A 130 10.18 -5.79 -5.47
CA SER A 130 10.48 -6.04 -6.88
C SER A 130 10.21 -4.82 -7.75
N ARG A 131 10.95 -4.73 -8.87
CA ARG A 131 10.78 -3.74 -9.94
C ARG A 131 9.78 -4.19 -11.01
N ASP A 132 9.17 -5.38 -10.90
CA ASP A 132 8.25 -5.91 -11.91
C ASP A 132 7.05 -4.99 -12.20
N THR A 133 6.63 -4.17 -11.23
CA THR A 133 5.63 -3.12 -11.45
C THR A 133 6.02 -2.19 -12.59
N TYR A 134 7.30 -1.83 -12.72
CA TYR A 134 7.78 -1.01 -13.83
C TYR A 134 7.77 -1.78 -15.15
N SER A 135 8.08 -3.08 -15.14
CA SER A 135 7.97 -3.95 -16.32
C SER A 135 6.53 -4.01 -16.84
N TYR A 136 5.55 -4.19 -15.95
CA TYR A 136 4.14 -4.17 -16.34
C TYR A 136 3.68 -2.80 -16.86
N LEU A 137 4.18 -1.70 -16.27
CA LEU A 137 3.90 -0.36 -16.77
C LEU A 137 4.51 -0.13 -18.16
N ALA A 138 5.73 -0.63 -18.40
CA ALA A 138 6.38 -0.58 -19.71
C ALA A 138 5.60 -1.37 -20.76
N GLN A 139 5.14 -2.59 -20.44
CA GLN A 139 4.27 -3.37 -21.32
C GLN A 139 2.95 -2.65 -21.62
N GLY A 140 2.34 -2.00 -20.62
CA GLY A 140 1.16 -1.16 -20.82
C GLY A 140 1.41 0.02 -21.75
N ALA A 141 2.58 0.66 -21.66
CA ALA A 141 2.97 1.73 -22.57
C ALA A 141 3.15 1.23 -24.00
N MET A 142 3.76 0.06 -24.19
CA MET A 142 3.87 -0.58 -25.51
C MET A 142 2.50 -0.80 -26.15
N LEU A 143 1.54 -1.36 -25.40
CA LEU A 143 0.19 -1.58 -25.90
C LEU A 143 -0.52 -0.27 -26.27
N ARG A 144 -0.38 0.77 -25.44
CA ARG A 144 -0.90 2.12 -25.72
C ARG A 144 -0.32 2.69 -27.02
N ASP A 145 0.96 2.42 -27.26
CA ASP A 145 1.72 2.95 -28.40
C ASP A 145 1.58 2.03 -29.65
N GLY A 146 0.75 0.99 -29.58
CA GLY A 146 0.41 0.12 -30.71
C GLY A 146 1.39 -1.04 -30.96
N LEU A 147 2.31 -1.28 -30.03
CA LEU A 147 3.28 -2.38 -30.08
C LEU A 147 2.75 -3.61 -29.35
N ASP A 148 3.04 -4.79 -29.90
CA ASP A 148 2.76 -6.07 -29.24
C ASP A 148 3.90 -6.40 -28.25
N PRO A 149 3.66 -6.39 -26.92
CA PRO A 149 4.67 -6.68 -25.91
C PRO A 149 5.16 -8.14 -25.92
N TYR A 150 4.52 -9.02 -26.71
CA TYR A 150 4.97 -10.40 -26.92
C TYR A 150 5.83 -10.56 -28.18
N ALA A 151 5.83 -9.58 -29.07
CA ALA A 151 6.61 -9.60 -30.30
C ALA A 151 7.78 -8.60 -30.28
N ALA A 152 7.65 -7.52 -29.50
CA ALA A 152 8.66 -6.49 -29.31
C ALA A 152 9.09 -6.44 -27.85
N ALA A 153 10.34 -6.02 -27.60
CA ALA A 153 10.87 -5.85 -26.25
C ALA A 153 10.67 -4.40 -25.77
N PRO A 154 10.70 -4.15 -24.45
CA PRO A 154 10.56 -2.79 -23.91
C PRO A 154 11.56 -1.78 -24.52
N VAL A 155 12.76 -2.23 -24.89
CA VAL A 155 13.79 -1.41 -25.56
C VAL A 155 13.33 -0.84 -26.90
N ASP A 156 12.36 -1.48 -27.56
CA ASP A 156 11.78 -1.03 -28.83
C ASP A 156 10.78 0.14 -28.64
N ASN A 157 10.45 0.49 -27.40
CA ASN A 157 9.62 1.65 -27.04
C ASN A 157 10.31 2.56 -25.99
N PRO A 158 11.35 3.33 -26.38
CA PRO A 158 12.11 4.15 -25.45
C PRO A 158 11.24 5.22 -24.77
N ASN A 159 11.06 5.07 -23.46
CA ASN A 159 10.26 5.98 -22.65
C ASN A 159 10.78 6.00 -21.19
N PRO A 160 10.37 6.98 -20.34
CA PRO A 160 10.88 7.12 -18.97
C PRO A 160 10.64 5.93 -18.02
N LEU A 161 9.78 4.98 -18.39
CA LEU A 161 9.54 3.76 -17.61
C LEU A 161 10.64 2.72 -17.84
N LEU A 162 11.31 2.74 -19.00
CA LEU A 162 12.38 1.81 -19.38
C LEU A 162 13.51 1.80 -18.34
N ASP A 163 13.95 2.98 -17.87
CA ASP A 163 15.04 3.15 -16.90
C ASP A 163 14.77 2.51 -15.53
N ASN A 164 13.52 2.11 -15.27
CA ASN A 164 13.07 1.52 -14.02
C ASN A 164 12.74 0.04 -14.13
N VAL A 165 12.68 -0.50 -15.36
CA VAL A 165 12.55 -1.94 -15.64
C VAL A 165 13.78 -2.66 -15.09
N SER A 166 13.58 -3.90 -14.64
CA SER A 166 14.70 -4.72 -14.17
C SER A 166 15.66 -5.03 -15.32
N PRO A 167 17.00 -4.92 -15.16
CA PRO A 167 17.97 -5.11 -16.26
C PRO A 167 17.99 -6.51 -16.89
N ILE A 168 17.28 -7.48 -16.30
CA ILE A 168 17.24 -8.88 -16.76
C ILE A 168 16.15 -9.13 -17.81
N TRP A 169 15.27 -8.16 -18.06
CA TRP A 169 14.14 -8.23 -18.99
C TRP A 169 14.30 -7.17 -20.08
#